data_AF-A0A1C5E4V2-F1
#
_entry.id   AF-A0A1C5E4V2-F1
#
_cell.length_a   1.000
_cell.length_b   1.000
_cell.length_c   1.000
_cell.angle_alpha   90.00
_cell.angle_beta   90.00
_cell.angle_gamma   90.00
#
_symmetry.space_group_name_H-M   'P 1'
#
loop_
_entity.id
_entity.type
_entity.pdbx_description
1 polymer ?
#
loop_
_entity_poly.entity_id
_entity_poly.type
_entity_poly.pdbx_seq_one_letter_code
_entity_poly.pdbx_strand_id
1 'polypeptide(L)' 'MLNRLGLPYGAFDFVVTPEDEWVFLEVNPSGQYGFIEVATGLSITAAIADYLEGKE' A
#
# COMPACT_ATOMS: atom_id res chain seq x y z
N MET A 1 -5.79 -10.09 0.09
CA MET A 1 -5.61 -9.93 -1.37
C MET A 1 -4.17 -10.20 -1.78
N LEU A 2 -3.19 -9.50 -1.20
CA LEU A 2 -1.76 -9.69 -1.46
C LEU A 2 -1.29 -11.15 -1.45
N ASN A 3 -1.63 -11.94 -0.41
CA ASN A 3 -1.30 -13.36 -0.35
C ASN A 3 -1.85 -14.19 -1.53
N ARG A 4 -3.05 -13.86 -2.03
CA ARG A 4 -3.64 -14.55 -3.20
C ARG A 4 -2.95 -14.19 -4.51
N LEU A 5 -2.33 -13.02 -4.57
CA LEU A 5 -1.59 -12.52 -5.71
C LEU A 5 -0.09 -12.82 -5.62
N GLY A 6 0.40 -13.35 -4.50
CA GLY A 6 1.83 -13.57 -4.25
C GLY A 6 2.64 -12.27 -4.20
N LEU A 7 2.01 -11.16 -3.81
CA LEU A 7 2.65 -9.85 -3.77
C LEU A 7 3.13 -9.52 -2.35
N PRO A 8 4.41 -9.15 -2.17
CA PRO A 8 4.92 -8.70 -0.87
C PRO A 8 4.53 -7.25 -0.54
N TYR A 9 4.11 -6.50 -1.56
CA TYR A 9 3.74 -5.09 -1.46
C TYR A 9 2.67 -4.77 -2.50
N GLY A 10 1.84 -3.76 -2.22
CA GLY A 10 0.95 -3.16 -3.20
C GLY A 10 0.38 -1.84 -2.70
N ALA A 11 0.27 -0.86 -3.59
CA ALA A 11 -0.49 0.37 -3.35
C ALA A 11 -1.93 0.14 -3.81
N PHE A 12 -2.90 0.48 -2.96
CA PHE A 12 -4.32 0.24 -3.22
C PHE A 12 -5.06 1.55 -3.35
N ASP A 13 -5.85 1.67 -4.42
CA ASP A 13 -6.68 2.82 -4.66
C ASP A 13 -8.15 2.48 -4.39
N PHE A 14 -8.80 3.37 -3.63
CA PHE A 14 -10.22 3.27 -3.28
C PHE A 14 -10.90 4.61 -3.50
N VAL A 15 -12.21 4.55 -3.74
CA VAL A 15 -13.09 5.72 -3.65
C VAL A 15 -14.20 5.42 -2.64
N VAL A 16 -14.67 6.45 -1.96
CA VAL A 16 -15.82 6.37 -1.05
C VAL A 16 -17.00 7.05 -1.74
N THR A 17 -18.12 6.35 -1.90
CA THR A 17 -19.34 6.90 -2.53
C THR A 17 -20.02 7.91 -1.59
N PRO A 18 -20.95 8.75 -2.09
CA PRO A 18 -21.78 9.61 -1.23
C PRO A 18 -22.59 8.84 -0.18
N GLU A 19 -22.86 7.56 -0.41
CA GLU A 19 -23.54 6.63 0.50
C GLU A 19 -22.60 5.94 1.51
N ASP A 20 -21.33 6.38 1.60
CA ASP A 20 -20.29 5.84 2.50
C ASP A 20 -19.85 4.40 2.16
N GLU A 21 -20.00 3.99 0.90
CA GLU A 21 -19.50 2.69 0.42
C GLU A 21 -18.07 2.80 -0.12
N TRP A 22 -17.21 1.88 0.31
CA TRP A 22 -15.83 1.78 -0.16
C TRP A 22 -15.77 0.93 -1.43
N VAL A 23 -15.30 1.52 -2.53
CA VAL A 23 -15.12 0.85 -3.82
C VAL A 23 -13.64 0.69 -4.11
N PHE A 24 -13.20 -0.57 -4.25
CA PHE A 24 -11.85 -0.91 -4.71
C PHE A 24 -11.70 -0.59 -6.20
N LEU A 25 -10.63 0.09 -6.57
CA LEU A 25 -10.30 0.38 -7.97
C LEU A 25 -9.20 -0.54 -8.49
N GLU A 26 -8.02 -0.47 -7.89
CA GLU A 26 -6.87 -1.23 -8.34
C GLU A 26 -5.85 -1.52 -7.22
N VAL A 27 -4.95 -2.46 -7.51
CA VAL A 27 -3.71 -2.65 -6.77
C VAL A 27 -2.53 -2.54 -7.73
N ASN A 28 -1.60 -1.64 -7.44
CA ASN A 28 -0.36 -1.52 -8.18
C ASN A 28 0.80 -2.16 -7.38
N PRO A 29 1.39 -3.27 -7.86
CA PRO A 29 2.48 -3.96 -7.15
C PRO A 29 3.78 -3.16 -7.07
N SER A 30 3.90 -2.07 -7.85
CA SER A 30 5.03 -1.15 -7.84
C SER A 30 4.58 0.30 -7.65
N GLY A 31 3.41 0.51 -7.03
CA GLY A 31 2.84 1.84 -6.82
C GLY A 31 3.77 2.71 -5.98
N GLN A 32 3.92 3.97 -6.38
CA GLN A 32 4.72 4.94 -5.65
C GLN A 32 4.05 5.27 -4.32
N TYR A 33 4.81 5.28 -3.23
CA TYR A 33 4.32 5.57 -1.88
C TYR A 33 4.95 6.82 -1.25
N GLY A 34 6.03 7.36 -1.82
CA GLY A 34 6.85 8.40 -1.17
C GLY A 34 6.08 9.66 -0.79
N PHE A 35 5.08 10.05 -1.59
CA PHE A 35 4.24 11.21 -1.27
C PHE A 35 3.33 10.96 -0.04
N ILE A 36 2.89 9.72 0.20
CA ILE A 36 2.11 9.35 1.38
C ILE A 36 2.99 9.34 2.62
N GLU A 37 4.19 8.78 2.53
CA GLU A 37 5.17 8.80 3.63
C GLU A 37 5.44 10.25 4.08
N VAL A 38 5.69 11.17 3.13
CA VAL A 38 5.86 12.59 3.43
C VAL A 38 4.61 13.21 4.04
N ALA A 39 3.43 12.92 3.49
CA ALA A 39 2.17 13.53 3.94
C ALA A 39 1.71 13.04 5.33
N THR A 40 2.04 11.80 5.69
CA THR A 40 1.52 11.13 6.89
C THR A 40 2.56 10.94 7.99
N GLY A 41 3.86 11.00 7.66
CA GLY A 41 4.95 10.66 8.57
C GLY A 41 5.09 9.16 8.84
N LEU A 42 4.38 8.30 8.11
CA LEU A 42 4.50 6.85 8.24
C LEU A 42 5.83 6.37 7.64
N SER A 43 6.54 5.50 8.36
CA SER A 43 7.83 4.93 7.93
C SER A 43 7.68 3.78 6.92
N ILE A 44 7.07 4.04 5.76
CA ILE A 44 6.83 3.04 4.71
C ILE A 44 8.16 2.56 4.11
N THR A 45 9.11 3.46 3.89
CA THR A 45 10.46 3.12 3.41
C THR A 45 11.16 2.17 4.38
N ALA A 46 11.04 2.41 5.69
CA ALA A 46 11.64 1.55 6.71
C ALA A 46 11.02 0.15 6.69
N ALA A 47 9.69 0.05 6.61
CA ALA A 47 9.01 -1.24 6.52
C ALA A 47 9.45 -2.05 5.28
N ILE A 48 9.58 -1.39 4.12
CA ILE A 48 10.07 -2.05 2.90
C ILE A 48 11.53 -2.51 3.07
N ALA A 49 12.39 -1.69 3.70
CA ALA A 49 13.77 -2.07 3.97
C ALA A 49 13.86 -3.27 4.94
N ASP A 50 13.09 -3.24 6.04
CA ASP A 50 13.03 -4.34 7.02
C ASP A 50 12.55 -5.65 6.36
N TYR A 51 11.54 -5.60 5.49
CA TYR A 51 11.09 -6.74 4.70
C TYR A 51 12.21 -7.29 3.80
N LEU A 52 12.94 -6.42 3.10
CA LEU A 52 14.04 -6.82 2.21
C LEU A 52 15.25 -7.37 2.98
N GLU A 53 15.47 -6.93 4.21
CA GLU A 53 16.52 -7.43 5.11
C GLU A 53 16.11 -8.73 5.83
N GLY A 54 14.86 -9.17 5.70
CA GLY A 54 14.34 -10.38 6.36
C GLY A 54 14.16 -10.20 7.87
N LYS A 55 13.86 -8.98 8.31
CA LYS A 55 13.65 -8.63 9.73
C LYS A 55 12.20 -8.80 10.19
N GLU A 56 11.29 -9.13 9.27
CA GLU A 56 9.89 -9.45 9.55
C GLU A 56 9.67 -10.92 9.94
#